data_AF-A0A931IJG6-F1
#
_entry.id   AF-A0A931IJG6-F1
#
_cell.length_a   1.000
_cell.length_b   1.000
_cell.length_c   1.000
_cell.angle_alpha   90.00
_cell.angle_beta   90.00
_cell.angle_gamma   90.00
#
_symmetry.space_group_name_H-M   'P 1'
#
loop_
_entity.id
_entity.type
_entity.pdbx_description
1 polymer ?
#
loop_
_entity_poly.entity_id
_entity_poly.type
_entity_poly.pdbx_seq_one_letter_code
_entity_poly.pdbx_strand_id
1 'polypeptide(L)'
;MSAEFSVDLAHLDQLIARLAGLSGFVSEYLENLNSLVSSLLASGEWSGVAASAYTDAHEEWVVGAREMAEGLTLIHNSARVAHAAYADAESMNLRMVRG
;
A
#
# COMPACT_ATOMS: atom_id res chain seq x y z
N MET A 1 -30.26 -16.16 2.76
CA MET A 1 -28.97 -16.40 2.08
C MET A 1 -28.07 -15.20 2.38
N SER A 2 -27.42 -15.20 3.53
CA SER A 2 -26.23 -14.38 3.73
C SER A 2 -25.16 -14.99 2.83
N ALA A 3 -24.77 -14.27 1.78
CA ALA A 3 -23.64 -14.70 0.96
C ALA A 3 -22.44 -14.83 1.89
N GLU A 4 -21.91 -16.04 2.02
CA GLU A 4 -20.72 -16.33 2.81
C GLU A 4 -19.54 -15.68 2.07
N PHE A 5 -19.29 -14.41 2.37
CA PHE A 5 -18.06 -13.74 1.98
C PHE A 5 -16.93 -14.33 2.84
N SER A 6 -16.43 -15.49 2.43
CA SER A 6 -15.22 -16.06 2.98
C SER A 6 -14.04 -15.36 2.33
N VAL A 7 -13.41 -14.45 3.07
CA VAL A 7 -12.13 -13.86 2.65
C VAL A 7 -11.04 -14.88 2.90
N ASP A 8 -10.44 -15.39 1.83
CA ASP A 8 -9.21 -16.17 1.90
C ASP A 8 -8.08 -15.25 2.34
N LEU A 9 -7.79 -15.26 3.65
CA LEU A 9 -6.72 -14.47 4.23
C LEU A 9 -5.35 -14.84 3.66
N ALA A 10 -5.13 -16.11 3.27
CA ALA A 10 -3.84 -16.51 2.71
C ALA A 10 -3.64 -15.90 1.32
N HIS A 11 -4.69 -15.87 0.49
CA HIS A 11 -4.65 -15.15 -0.79
C HIS A 11 -4.44 -13.66 -0.57
N LEU A 12 -5.16 -13.06 0.38
CA LEU A 12 -5.03 -11.64 0.69
C LEU A 12 -3.61 -11.28 1.14
N ASP A 13 -2.99 -12.11 1.98
CA ASP A 13 -1.61 -11.93 2.43
C ASP A 13 -0.62 -11.96 1.25
N GLN A 14 -0.82 -12.87 0.29
CA GLN A 14 0.01 -12.92 -0.92
C GLN A 14 -0.14 -11.67 -1.80
N LEU A 15 -1.37 -11.20 -2.00
CA LEU A 15 -1.66 -9.99 -2.76
C LEU A 15 -0.98 -8.78 -2.11
N ILE A 16 -1.12 -8.64 -0.79
CA ILE A 16 -0.56 -7.53 -0.02
C ILE A 16 0.96 -7.58 -0.04
N ALA A 17 1.58 -8.76 0.11
CA ALA A 17 3.03 -8.91 -0.01
C ALA A 17 3.53 -8.47 -1.38
N ARG A 18 2.82 -8.83 -2.47
CA ARG A 18 3.18 -8.42 -3.83
C ARG A 18 3.03 -6.91 -4.03
N LEU A 19 1.95 -6.31 -3.54
CA LEU A 19 1.71 -4.88 -3.65
C LEU A 19 2.68 -4.07 -2.78
N ALA A 20 3.04 -4.55 -1.59
CA ALA A 20 4.06 -3.95 -0.74
C ALA A 20 5.44 -3.99 -1.42
N GLY A 21 5.79 -5.11 -2.06
CA GLY A 21 7.02 -5.21 -2.86
C GLY A 21 7.05 -4.22 -4.04
N LEU A 22 5.93 -4.08 -4.75
CA LEU A 22 5.80 -3.08 -5.82
C LEU A 22 5.93 -1.65 -5.29
N SER A 23 5.27 -1.34 -4.17
CA SER A 23 5.34 -0.02 -3.54
C SER A 23 6.77 0.31 -3.10
N GLY A 24 7.48 -0.64 -2.49
CA GLY A 24 8.90 -0.49 -2.16
C GLY A 24 9.76 -0.23 -3.40
N PHE A 25 9.57 -1.02 -4.46
CA PHE A 25 10.27 -0.82 -5.73
C PHE A 25 10.03 0.58 -6.34
N VAL A 26 8.80 1.07 -6.31
CA VAL A 26 8.47 2.42 -6.81
C VAL A 26 9.16 3.50 -5.97
N SER A 27 9.12 3.38 -4.65
CA SER A 27 9.78 4.33 -3.74
C SER A 27 11.29 4.39 -3.98
N GLU A 28 11.97 3.24 -4.05
CA GLU A 28 13.40 3.17 -4.36
C GLU A 28 13.71 3.78 -5.74
N TYR A 29 12.86 3.53 -6.74
CA TYR A 29 13.04 4.11 -8.06
C TYR A 29 12.90 5.64 -8.04
N LEU A 30 11.91 6.17 -7.32
CA LEU A 30 11.73 7.61 -7.14
C LEU A 30 12.92 8.25 -6.41
N GLU A 31 13.46 7.61 -5.37
CA GLU A 31 14.66 8.10 -4.68
C GLU A 31 15.88 8.17 -5.60
N ASN A 32 16.09 7.14 -6.43
CA ASN A 32 17.18 7.12 -7.41
C ASN A 32 17.00 8.22 -8.46
N LEU A 33 15.78 8.38 -8.98
CA LEU A 33 15.43 9.44 -9.93
C LEU A 33 15.68 10.84 -9.32
N ASN A 34 15.31 11.03 -8.06
CA ASN A 34 15.56 12.27 -7.32
C ASN A 34 17.06 12.60 -7.22
N SER A 35 17.89 11.60 -6.93
CA SER A 35 19.34 11.79 -6.85
C SER A 35 19.93 12.27 -8.19
N LEU A 36 19.52 11.63 -9.29
CA LEU A 36 19.96 12.00 -10.64
C LEU A 36 19.53 13.42 -11.01
N VAL A 37 18.26 13.75 -10.77
CA VAL A 37 17.75 15.09 -11.09
C VAL A 37 18.35 16.16 -10.18
N SER A 38 18.52 15.89 -8.89
CA SER A 38 19.16 16.83 -7.96
C SER A 38 20.57 17.21 -8.43
N SER A 39 21.33 16.25 -8.97
CA SER A 39 22.64 16.54 -9.58
C SER A 39 22.53 17.50 -10.77
N LEU A 40 21.52 17.32 -11.62
CA LEU A 40 21.31 18.12 -12.82
C LEU A 40 20.78 19.54 -12.50
N LEU A 41 19.94 19.67 -11.47
CA LEU A 41 19.51 20.97 -10.96
C LEU A 41 20.67 21.73 -10.32
N ALA A 42 21.52 21.03 -9.56
CA ALA A 42 22.69 21.62 -8.91
C ALA A 42 23.77 22.08 -9.90
N SER A 43 23.91 21.42 -11.06
CA SER A 43 24.83 21.88 -12.11
C SER A 43 24.37 23.17 -12.79
N GLY A 44 23.09 23.54 -12.64
CA GLY A 44 22.47 24.68 -13.31
C GLY A 44 22.18 24.44 -14.80
N GLU A 45 22.50 23.25 -15.32
CA GLU A 45 22.26 22.88 -16.72
C GLU A 45 20.77 22.68 -17.02
N TRP A 46 19.98 22.36 -16.00
CA TRP A 46 18.53 22.27 -16.10
C TRP A 46 17.85 23.22 -15.12
N SER A 47 17.09 24.17 -15.67
CA SER A 47 16.37 25.19 -14.90
C SER A 47 15.13 25.68 -15.65
N GLY A 48 14.34 26.53 -15.00
CA GLY A 48 13.14 27.13 -15.59
C GLY A 48 11.88 26.28 -15.38
N VAL A 49 10.85 26.55 -16.19
CA VAL A 49 9.48 26.04 -15.97
C VAL A 49 9.42 24.51 -15.96
N ALA A 50 10.17 23.84 -16.83
CA ALA A 50 10.19 22.38 -16.89
C ALA A 50 10.84 21.75 -15.64
N ALA A 51 11.90 22.36 -15.12
CA ALA A 51 12.56 21.93 -13.89
C ALA A 51 11.63 22.09 -12.68
N SER A 52 10.92 23.22 -12.59
CA SER A 52 9.92 23.44 -11.54
C SER A 52 8.78 22.43 -11.61
N ALA A 53 8.21 22.22 -12.79
CA ALA A 53 7.11 21.27 -12.98
C ALA A 53 7.52 19.83 -12.65
N TYR A 54 8.78 19.46 -12.92
CA TYR A 54 9.32 18.18 -12.48
C TYR A 54 9.38 18.10 -10.96
N THR A 55 9.91 19.11 -10.26
CA THR A 55 10.01 19.10 -8.79
C THR A 55 8.63 18.94 -8.16
N ASP A 56 7.64 19.71 -8.64
CA ASP A 56 6.26 19.64 -8.15
C ASP A 56 5.66 18.23 -8.36
N ALA A 57 5.83 17.66 -9.56
CA ALA A 57 5.35 16.32 -9.87
C ALA A 57 6.08 15.23 -9.04
N HIS A 58 7.39 15.41 -8.83
CA HIS A 58 8.19 14.47 -8.06
C HIS A 58 7.75 14.43 -6.59
N GLU A 59 7.48 15.59 -5.99
CA GLU A 59 6.91 15.67 -4.63
C GLU A 59 5.57 14.93 -4.54
N GLU A 60 4.68 15.13 -5.52
CA GLU A 60 3.39 14.43 -5.58
C GLU A 60 3.58 12.90 -5.70
N TRP A 61 4.52 12.43 -6.51
CA TRP A 61 4.79 11.00 -6.67
C TRP A 61 5.32 10.36 -5.39
N VAL A 62 6.22 11.04 -4.68
CA VAL A 62 6.76 10.54 -3.40
C VAL A 62 5.64 10.42 -2.36
N VAL A 63 4.76 11.42 -2.27
CA VAL A 63 3.59 11.37 -1.39
C VAL A 63 2.68 10.20 -1.78
N GLY A 64 2.33 10.07 -3.06
CA GLY A 64 1.46 8.99 -3.53
C GLY A 64 2.04 7.58 -3.31
N ALA A 65 3.35 7.40 -3.50
CA ALA A 65 4.02 6.13 -3.23
C ALA A 65 3.94 5.74 -1.74
N ARG A 66 4.09 6.73 -0.85
CA ARG A 66 3.95 6.56 0.59
C ARG A 66 2.51 6.23 0.99
N GLU A 67 1.53 6.99 0.49
CA GLU A 67 0.11 6.75 0.76
C GLU A 67 -0.33 5.36 0.31
N MET A 68 0.20 4.87 -0.82
CA MET A 68 -0.03 3.49 -1.27
C MET A 68 0.47 2.46 -0.24
N ALA A 69 1.69 2.61 0.26
CA ALA A 69 2.26 1.70 1.27
C ALA A 69 1.43 1.68 2.57
N GLU A 70 1.06 2.87 3.05
CA GLU A 70 0.25 3.04 4.26
C GLU A 70 -1.16 2.45 4.07
N GLY A 71 -1.80 2.70 2.93
CA GLY A 71 -3.12 2.18 2.58
C GLY A 71 -3.15 0.64 2.49
N LEU A 72 -2.13 0.03 1.91
CA LEU A 72 -2.02 -1.45 1.86
C LEU A 72 -1.92 -2.06 3.26
N THR A 73 -1.14 -1.42 4.15
CA THR A 73 -1.02 -1.84 5.55
C THR A 73 -2.35 -1.72 6.29
N LEU A 74 -3.08 -0.63 6.06
CA LEU A 74 -4.40 -0.41 6.66
C LEU A 74 -5.41 -1.47 6.21
N ILE A 75 -5.47 -1.77 4.91
CA ILE A 75 -6.36 -2.80 4.34
C ILE A 75 -6.04 -4.17 4.94
N HIS A 76 -4.75 -4.54 5.01
CA HIS A 76 -4.29 -5.79 5.61
C HIS A 76 -4.82 -5.96 7.04
N ASN A 77 -4.58 -4.95 7.88
CA ASN A 77 -4.96 -4.99 9.28
C ASN A 77 -6.48 -5.07 9.45
N SER A 78 -7.22 -4.30 8.65
CA SER A 78 -8.69 -4.28 8.68
C SER A 78 -9.29 -5.63 8.32
N ALA A 79 -8.73 -6.31 7.30
CA ALA A 79 -9.19 -7.63 6.90
C ALA A 79 -8.92 -8.70 7.95
N ARG A 80 -7.76 -8.66 8.62
CA ARG A 80 -7.44 -9.58 9.73
C ARG A 80 -8.40 -9.41 10.91
N VAL A 81 -8.71 -8.15 11.26
CA VAL A 81 -9.68 -7.85 12.34
C VAL A 81 -11.07 -8.36 11.99
N ALA A 82 -11.54 -8.10 10.76
CA ALA A 82 -12.85 -8.58 10.31
C ALA A 82 -12.95 -10.11 10.35
N HIS A 83 -11.95 -10.81 9.82
CA HIS A 83 -11.92 -12.27 9.81
C HIS A 83 -11.92 -12.86 11.23
N ALA A 84 -11.14 -12.30 12.16
CA ALA A 84 -11.13 -12.74 13.56
C ALA A 84 -12.53 -12.61 14.20
N ALA A 85 -13.20 -11.47 13.99
CA ALA A 85 -14.55 -11.25 14.51
C ALA A 85 -15.57 -12.26 13.94
N TYR A 86 -15.47 -12.61 12.65
CA TYR A 86 -16.34 -13.62 12.04
C TYR A 86 -16.07 -15.03 12.57
N ALA A 87 -14.80 -15.43 12.69
CA ALA A 87 -14.40 -16.73 13.22
C ALA A 87 -14.84 -16.91 14.68
N ASP A 88 -14.71 -15.87 15.51
CA ASP A 88 -15.17 -15.89 16.89
C ASP A 88 -16.70 -16.05 16.97
N ALA A 89 -17.46 -15.30 16.17
CA ALA A 89 -18.91 -15.41 16.11
C ALA A 89 -19.38 -16.81 15.67
N GLU A 90 -18.72 -17.39 14.66
CA GLU A 90 -18.99 -18.77 14.22
C GLU A 90 -18.71 -19.78 15.34
N SER A 91 -17.58 -19.66 16.03
CA SER A 91 -17.20 -20.55 17.13
C SER A 91 -18.20 -20.50 18.30
N MET A 92 -18.70 -19.29 18.62
CA MET A 92 -19.71 -19.07 19.64
C MET A 92 -21.04 -19.72 19.25
N ASN A 93 -21.47 -19.53 18.00
CA ASN A 93 -22.69 -20.14 17.50
C ASN A 93 -22.61 -21.67 17.51
N LEU A 94 -21.47 -22.26 17.10
CA LEU A 94 -21.25 -23.70 17.15
C LEU A 94 -21.27 -24.25 18.58
N ARG A 95 -20.75 -23.48 19.57
CA ARG A 95 -20.83 -23.85 20.99
C ARG A 95 -22.26 -23.81 21.52
N MET A 96 -23.06 -22.81 21.12
CA MET A 96 -24.46 -22.69 21.53
C MET A 96 -25.35 -23.78 20.93
N VAL A 97 -25.06 -24.22 19.69
CA VAL A 97 -25.84 -25.29 19.02
C VAL A 97 -25.48 -26.69 19.55
N ARG A 98 -24.28 -26.87 20.11
CA ARG A 98 -23.82 -28.15 20.67
C ARG A 98 -24.08 -28.31 22.18
N GLY A 99 -24.54 -27.26 22.86
CA GLY A 99 -24.92 -27.28 24.28
C GLY A 99 -26.43 -27.29 24.44
#